data_AF-A0A950ANU6-F1
#
_entry.id   AF-A0A950ANU6-F1
#
_cell.length_a   1.000
_cell.length_b   1.000
_cell.length_c   1.000
_cell.angle_alpha   90.00
_cell.angle_beta   90.00
_cell.angle_gamma   90.00
#
_symmetry.space_group_name_H-M   'P 1'
#
loop_
_entity.id
_entity.type
_entity.pdbx_description
1 polymer ?
#
loop_
_entity_poly.entity_id
_entity_poly.type
_entity_poly.pdbx_seq_one_letter_code
_entity_poly.pdbx_strand_id
1 'polypeptide(L)' 'MATCEQKTPLTSLDLPNEFEDLTGILQTDLKVIVATLASRASERLLLTRRESQHLRRTLWNNLARAINEVVEPLSADRR' A
#
# COMPACT_ATOMS: atom_id res chain seq x y z
N MET A 1 -9.37 -30.35 -1.30
CA MET A 1 -10.09 -29.11 -0.95
C MET A 1 -9.28 -27.94 -1.47
N ALA A 2 -9.80 -27.17 -2.42
CA ALA A 2 -9.11 -25.99 -2.93
C ALA A 2 -9.17 -24.92 -1.84
N THR A 3 -8.04 -24.63 -1.21
CA THR A 3 -7.89 -23.46 -0.35
C THR A 3 -8.06 -22.23 -1.22
N CYS A 4 -9.23 -21.58 -1.14
CA CYS A 4 -9.43 -20.26 -1.72
C CYS A 4 -8.36 -19.35 -1.13
N GLU A 5 -7.39 -18.91 -1.94
CA GLU A 5 -6.38 -17.96 -1.50
C GLU A 5 -7.09 -16.72 -0.95
N GLN A 6 -7.02 -16.55 0.37
CA GLN A 6 -7.62 -15.40 1.04
C GLN A 6 -6.96 -14.15 0.47
N LYS A 7 -7.74 -13.41 -0.32
CA LYS A 7 -7.30 -12.16 -0.92
C LYS A 7 -7.07 -11.18 0.23
N THR A 8 -5.82 -10.94 0.61
CA THR A 8 -5.49 -10.00 1.68
C THR A 8 -6.14 -8.65 1.33
N PRO A 9 -6.99 -8.08 2.21
CA PRO A 9 -7.62 -6.80 1.95
C PRO A 9 -6.55 -5.71 1.83
N LEU A 10 -6.85 -4.67 1.05
CA LEU A 10 -5.96 -3.53 0.92
C LEU A 10 -6.10 -2.64 2.16
N THR A 11 -4.98 -2.31 2.79
CA THR A 11 -4.93 -1.33 3.88
C THR A 11 -5.28 0.05 3.34
N SER A 12 -6.14 0.78 4.05
CA SER A 12 -6.48 2.17 3.71
C SER A 12 -5.34 3.11 4.13
N LEU A 13 -5.21 4.22 3.39
CA LEU A 13 -4.36 5.32 3.82
C LEU A 13 -5.24 6.21 4.71
N ASP A 14 -4.99 6.18 6.01
CA ASP A 14 -5.83 6.84 7.01
C ASP A 14 -5.05 8.02 7.57
N LEU A 15 -5.15 9.15 6.85
CA LEU A 15 -4.56 10.40 7.29
C LEU A 15 -5.54 11.16 8.20
N PRO A 16 -5.04 11.90 9.20
CA PRO A 16 -5.85 12.82 9.99
C PRO A 16 -6.57 13.85 9.11
N ASN A 17 -7.71 14.36 9.58
CA ASN A 17 -8.56 15.31 8.84
C ASN A 17 -7.79 16.58 8.40
N GLU A 18 -6.79 17.00 9.16
CA GLU A 18 -5.93 18.13 8.83
C GLU A 18 -5.04 17.91 7.58
N PHE A 19 -4.98 16.68 7.06
CA PHE A 19 -4.26 16.30 5.87
C PHE A 19 -5.16 15.62 4.82
N GLU A 20 -6.49 15.79 4.90
CA GLU A 20 -7.45 15.16 3.98
C GLU A 20 -7.11 15.47 2.51
N ASP A 21 -6.73 16.71 2.23
CA ASP A 21 -6.31 17.23 0.93
C ASP A 21 -5.08 16.50 0.36
N LEU A 22 -4.22 15.95 1.22
CA LEU A 22 -3.04 15.20 0.82
C LEU A 22 -3.33 13.72 0.61
N THR A 23 -4.43 13.19 1.15
CA THR A 23 -4.79 11.77 1.05
C THR A 23 -4.86 11.30 -0.39
N GLY A 24 -5.55 12.05 -1.26
CA GLY A 24 -5.68 11.69 -2.68
C GLY A 24 -4.36 11.72 -3.44
N ILE A 25 -3.49 12.68 -3.13
CA ILE A 25 -2.17 12.85 -3.76
C ILE A 25 -1.25 11.70 -3.33
N LEU A 26 -1.12 11.49 -2.02
CA LEU A 26 -0.30 10.41 -1.46
C LEU A 26 -0.79 9.03 -1.92
N GLN A 27 -2.11 8.82 -1.99
CA GLN A 27 -2.67 7.58 -2.52
C GLN A 27 -2.28 7.36 -4.00
N THR A 28 -2.24 8.42 -4.79
CA THR A 28 -1.86 8.36 -6.21
C THR A 28 -0.38 8.03 -6.35
N ASP A 29 0.48 8.72 -5.61
CA ASP A 29 1.93 8.50 -5.63
C ASP A 29 2.29 7.09 -5.15
N LEU A 30 1.67 6.63 -4.07
CA LEU A 30 1.84 5.27 -3.58
C LEU A 30 1.46 4.21 -4.63
N LYS A 31 0.35 4.42 -5.35
CA LYS A 31 -0.04 3.50 -6.44
C LYS A 31 1.05 3.45 -7.52
N VAL A 32 1.63 4.58 -7.90
CA VAL A 32 2.70 4.66 -8.90
C VAL A 32 3.97 3.97 -8.41
N ILE A 33 4.40 4.23 -7.18
CA ILE A 33 5.58 3.61 -6.56
C ILE A 33 5.41 2.09 -6.51
N VAL A 34 4.28 1.62 -5.96
CA VAL A 34 3.97 0.19 -5.83
C VAL A 34 3.93 -0.49 -7.20
N ALA A 35 3.27 0.13 -8.19
CA ALA A 35 3.21 -0.42 -9.55
C ALA A 35 4.60 -0.51 -10.19
N THR A 36 5.43 0.53 -10.03
CA THR A 36 6.78 0.58 -10.59
C THR A 36 7.70 -0.48 -9.97
N LEU A 37 7.68 -0.59 -8.64
CA LEU A 37 8.47 -1.59 -7.92
C LEU A 37 8.02 -3.02 -8.27
N ALA A 38 6.71 -3.27 -8.30
CA ALA A 38 6.17 -4.57 -8.65
C ALA A 38 6.51 -4.96 -10.10
N SER A 39 6.45 -4.03 -11.07
CA SER A 39 6.82 -4.32 -12.47
C SER A 39 8.29 -4.71 -12.58
N ARG A 40 9.19 -3.89 -12.02
CA ARG A 40 10.64 -4.13 -12.07
C ARG A 40 11.03 -5.43 -11.38
N ALA A 41 10.40 -5.74 -10.25
CA ALA A 41 10.62 -7.01 -9.55
C ALA A 41 10.07 -8.19 -10.37
N SER A 42 8.91 -8.04 -10.99
CA SER A 42 8.31 -9.11 -11.82
C SER A 42 9.18 -9.46 -13.02
N GLU A 43 9.73 -8.45 -13.69
CA GLU A 43 10.65 -8.63 -14.82
C GLU A 43 11.96 -9.31 -14.40
N ARG A 44 12.56 -8.89 -13.28
CA ARG A 44 13.85 -9.41 -12.81
C ARG A 44 13.78 -10.79 -12.17
N LEU A 45 12.69 -11.08 -11.47
CA LEU A 45 12.49 -12.33 -10.73
C LEU A 45 11.63 -13.34 -11.50
N LEU A 46 11.19 -12.99 -12.73
CA LEU A 46 10.32 -13.81 -13.58
C LEU A 46 9.05 -14.25 -12.85
N LEU A 47 8.45 -13.33 -12.08
CA LEU A 47 7.28 -13.65 -11.26
C LEU A 47 6.08 -14.01 -12.15
N THR A 48 5.34 -15.02 -11.74
CA THR A 48 4.03 -15.32 -12.32
C THR A 48 3.06 -14.16 -12.07
N ARG A 49 1.96 -14.13 -12.84
CA ARG A 49 0.88 -13.15 -12.64
C ARG A 49 0.29 -13.15 -11.22
N ARG A 50 0.28 -14.30 -10.55
CA ARG A 50 -0.23 -14.42 -9.17
C ARG A 50 0.76 -13.80 -8.19
N GLU A 51 2.04 -14.13 -8.32
CA GLU A 51 3.11 -13.58 -7.47
C GLU A 51 3.26 -12.08 -7.64
N SER A 52 3.17 -11.56 -8.87
CA SER A 52 3.23 -10.11 -9.11
C SER A 52 2.05 -9.35 -8.49
N GLN A 53 0.84 -9.93 -8.56
CA GLN A 53 -0.33 -9.37 -7.89
C GLN A 53 -0.21 -9.44 -6.37
N HIS A 54 0.31 -10.54 -5.83
CA HIS A 54 0.57 -10.70 -4.41
C HIS A 54 1.58 -9.65 -3.94
N LEU A 55 2.72 -9.54 -4.62
CA LEU A 55 3.76 -8.53 -4.35
C LEU A 55 3.17 -7.12 -4.36
N ARG A 56 2.37 -6.78 -5.36
CA ARG A 56 1.73 -5.45 -5.46
C ARG A 56 0.85 -5.15 -4.24
N ARG A 57 0.06 -6.12 -3.77
CA ARG A 57 -0.78 -5.94 -2.57
C ARG A 57 0.04 -5.84 -1.30
N THR A 58 1.06 -6.68 -1.16
CA THR A 58 1.95 -6.67 0.00
C THR A 58 2.68 -5.34 0.12
N LEU A 59 3.23 -4.82 -0.99
CA LEU A 59 3.87 -3.51 -1.03
C LEU A 59 2.90 -2.38 -0.66
N TRP A 60 1.69 -2.39 -1.23
CA TRP A 60 0.64 -1.42 -0.88
C TRP A 60 0.35 -1.43 0.62
N ASN A 61 0.05 -2.61 1.18
CA ASN A 61 -0.34 -2.76 2.58
C ASN A 61 0.77 -2.34 3.55
N ASN A 62 2.03 -2.61 3.20
CA ASN A 62 3.16 -2.24 4.05
C ASN A 62 3.44 -0.74 3.99
N LEU A 63 3.37 -0.12 2.81
CA LEU A 63 3.60 1.32 2.67
C LEU A 63 2.47 2.15 3.30
N ALA A 64 1.22 1.80 3.05
CA ALA A 64 0.08 2.47 3.66
C ALA A 64 0.16 2.40 5.19
N ARG A 65 0.48 1.23 5.74
CA ARG A 65 0.67 1.05 7.19
C ARG A 65 1.81 1.88 7.75
N ALA A 66 2.98 1.86 7.10
CA ALA A 66 4.12 2.65 7.54
C ALA A 66 3.82 4.15 7.54
N ILE A 67 3.06 4.64 6.56
CA ILE A 67 2.63 6.05 6.54
C ILE A 67 1.64 6.33 7.67
N ASN A 68 0.62 5.48 7.85
CA ASN A 68 -0.35 5.66 8.93
C ASN A 68 0.35 5.69 10.30
N GLU A 69 1.30 4.77 10.57
CA GLU A 69 2.08 4.71 11.82
C GLU A 69 2.93 5.97 12.04
N VAL A 70 3.49 6.55 10.98
CA VAL A 70 4.31 7.78 11.06
C VAL A 70 3.45 9.02 11.26
N VAL A 71 2.25 9.05 10.67
CA VAL A 71 1.35 10.21 10.72
C VAL A 71 0.49 10.23 11.99
N GLU A 72 0.09 9.08 12.53
CA GLU A 72 -0.72 8.97 13.75
C GLU A 72 -0.21 9.85 14.93
N PRO A 73 1.09 9.88 15.29
CA PRO A 73 1.57 10.74 16.38
C PRO A 73 1.64 12.24 16.01
N LEU A 74 1.55 12.59 14.73
CA LEU A 74 1.62 13.98 14.25
C LEU A 74 0.25 14.67 14.24
N SER A 75 -0.83 13.88 14.26
CA SER A 75 -2.22 14.34 14.35
C SER A 75 -2.44 15.25 15.56
N ALA A 76 -3.09 16.41 15.37
CA ALA A 76 -3.36 17.38 16.43
C ALA A 76 -4.15 16.82 17.64
N ASP A 77 -4.85 15.70 17.48
CA ASP A 77 -5.69 15.06 18.50
C ASP A 77 -4.93 14.44 19.70
N ARG A 78 -3.59 14.57 19.74
CA ARG A 78 -2.74 14.15 20.89
C ARG A 78 -2.09 15.30 21.66
N ARG A 79 -2.42 16.57 21.39
CA ARG A 79 -1.93 17.73 22.15
C ARG A 79 -2.93 18.24 23.18
#